data_AF-A0A1F5CQC5-F1
#
_entry.id   AF-A0A1F5CQC5-F1
#
_cell.length_a   1.000
_cell.length_b   1.000
_cell.length_c   1.000
_cell.angle_alpha   90.00
_cell.angle_beta   90.00
_cell.angle_gamma   90.00
#
_symmetry.space_group_name_H-M   'P 1'
#
loop_
_entity.id
_entity.type
_entity.pdbx_description
1 polymer ?
#
loop_
_entity_poly.entity_id
_entity_poly.type
_entity_poly.pdbx_seq_one_letter_code
_entity_poly.pdbx_strand_id
1 'polypeptide(L)'
;MEYRELAKLIPKMEREPFAERLTDILLESGSGAVPPHLAKIILHYWQRDQLGSQAGLTHLIEAMASAEPERLAQVLDEFKLHDLAGAFSPIWDKQF
;
A
#
# COMPACT_ATOMS: atom_id res chain seq x y z
N MET A 1 -9.80 -0.66 -8.79
CA MET A 1 -9.40 -2.01 -9.25
C MET A 1 -7.90 -2.18 -9.14
N GLU A 2 -7.17 -1.10 -9.37
CA GLU A 2 -5.71 -1.09 -9.43
C GLU A 2 -4.98 -1.76 -8.24
N TYR A 3 -5.24 -1.28 -7.03
CA TYR A 3 -4.53 -1.73 -5.82
C TYR A 3 -4.86 -3.17 -5.38
N ARG A 4 -6.01 -3.70 -5.82
CA ARG A 4 -6.41 -5.07 -5.48
C ARG A 4 -5.55 -6.09 -6.21
N GLU A 5 -5.19 -5.83 -7.47
CA GLU A 5 -4.32 -6.72 -8.23
C GLU A 5 -2.90 -6.68 -7.66
N LEU A 6 -2.38 -5.50 -7.31
CA LEU A 6 -1.10 -5.39 -6.61
C LEU A 6 -1.09 -6.18 -5.29
N ALA A 7 -2.14 -6.05 -4.47
CA ALA A 7 -2.27 -6.81 -3.23
C ALA A 7 -2.35 -8.34 -3.43
N LYS A 8 -2.86 -8.82 -4.58
CA LYS A 8 -2.87 -10.26 -4.91
C LYS A 8 -1.47 -10.78 -5.23
N LEU A 9 -0.66 -9.97 -5.90
CA LEU A 9 0.67 -10.34 -6.35
C LEU A 9 1.66 -10.45 -5.19
N ILE A 10 1.41 -9.75 -4.08
CA ILE A 10 2.25 -9.84 -2.88
C ILE A 10 2.18 -11.26 -2.28
N PRO A 11 3.33 -11.98 -2.20
CA PRO A 11 3.41 -13.30 -1.60
C PRO A 11 2.91 -13.27 -0.16
N LYS A 12 2.19 -14.30 0.29
CA LYS A 12 1.62 -14.34 1.65
C LYS A 12 2.65 -14.06 2.76
N MET A 13 3.89 -14.53 2.61
CA MET A 13 4.97 -14.32 3.58
C MET A 13 5.44 -12.87 3.70
N GLU A 14 5.22 -12.06 2.66
CA GLU A 14 5.64 -10.66 2.61
C GLU A 14 4.53 -9.69 3.04
N ARG A 15 3.29 -10.18 3.21
CA ARG A 15 2.12 -9.30 3.38
C ARG A 15 2.14 -8.53 4.69
N GLU A 16 2.40 -9.22 5.80
CA GLU A 16 2.50 -8.60 7.12
C GLU A 16 3.67 -7.61 7.18
N PRO A 17 4.92 -7.96 6.82
CA PRO A 17 6.03 -7.00 6.81
C PRO A 17 5.79 -5.80 5.88
N PHE A 18 5.16 -6.02 4.72
CA PHE A 18 4.81 -4.95 3.80
C PHE A 18 3.73 -4.03 4.40
N ALA A 19 2.70 -4.61 5.03
CA ALA A 19 1.65 -3.84 5.70
C ALA A 19 2.21 -3.00 6.87
N GLU A 20 3.12 -3.56 7.66
CA GLU A 20 3.81 -2.84 8.73
C GLU A 20 4.60 -1.66 8.18
N ARG A 21 5.40 -1.88 7.14
CA ARG A 21 6.21 -0.84 6.50
C ARG A 21 5.36 0.32 5.97
N LEU A 22 4.25 0.02 5.29
CA LEU A 22 3.32 1.06 4.81
C LEU A 22 2.66 1.81 5.99
N THR A 23 2.31 1.10 7.06
CA THR A 23 1.69 1.70 8.24
C THR A 23 2.65 2.68 8.93
N ASP A 24 3.92 2.30 9.10
CA ASP A 24 4.94 3.17 9.70
C ASP A 24 5.06 4.49 8.92
N ILE A 25 5.12 4.42 7.60
CA ILE A 25 5.19 5.60 6.74
C ILE A 25 3.93 6.47 6.86
N LEU A 26 2.74 5.86 6.88
CA LEU A 26 1.49 6.59 7.06
C LEU A 26 1.41 7.28 8.43
N LEU A 27 1.96 6.69 9.49
CA LEU A 27 2.01 7.30 10.81
C LEU A 27 2.98 8.48 10.89
N GLU A 28 4.05 8.45 10.09
CA GLU A 28 4.98 9.58 9.91
C GLU A 28 4.40 10.67 9.01
N SER A 29 3.40 10.37 8.19
CA SER A 29 2.77 11.32 7.27
C SER A 29 1.96 12.40 8.02
N GLY A 30 1.85 13.59 7.44
CA GLY A 30 1.13 14.70 8.05
C GLY A 30 -0.37 14.43 8.20
N SER A 31 -0.98 14.93 9.28
CA SER A 31 -2.43 14.83 9.51
C SER A 31 -3.21 15.52 8.38
N GLY A 32 -3.82 14.73 7.49
CA GLY A 32 -4.58 15.22 6.33
C GLY A 32 -4.17 14.58 5.00
N ALA A 33 -3.05 13.86 4.94
CA ALA A 33 -2.59 13.17 3.74
C ALA A 33 -3.49 11.96 3.37
N VAL A 34 -4.03 11.28 4.38
CA VAL A 34 -4.94 10.14 4.18
C VAL A 34 -6.41 10.59 4.23
N PRO A 35 -7.21 10.31 3.18
CA PRO A 35 -8.65 10.56 3.19
C PRO A 35 -9.36 9.89 4.40
N PRO A 36 -10.29 10.59 5.09
CA PRO A 36 -10.93 10.06 6.30
C PRO A 36 -11.62 8.70 6.13
N HIS A 37 -12.15 8.40 4.94
CA HIS A 37 -12.79 7.12 4.67
C HIS A 37 -11.77 5.97 4.62
N LEU A 38 -10.58 6.18 4.02
CA LEU A 38 -9.49 5.21 4.01
C LEU A 38 -8.90 5.02 5.41
N ALA A 39 -8.72 6.11 6.17
CA ALA A 39 -8.27 6.04 7.55
C ALA A 39 -9.20 5.14 8.41
N LYS A 40 -10.52 5.30 8.29
CA LYS A 40 -11.50 4.44 8.99
C LYS A 40 -11.38 2.98 8.59
N ILE A 41 -11.18 2.69 7.30
CA ILE A 41 -11.03 1.33 6.79
C ILE A 41 -9.73 0.70 7.33
N ILE A 42 -8.60 1.42 7.28
CA ILE A 42 -7.33 0.94 7.81
C ILE A 42 -7.44 0.63 9.29
N LEU A 43 -8.04 1.52 10.09
CA LEU A 43 -8.28 1.27 11.51
C LEU A 43 -9.16 0.04 11.75
N HIS A 44 -10.18 -0.19 10.92
CA HIS A 44 -11.04 -1.38 11.00
C HIS A 44 -10.24 -2.69 10.83
N TYR A 45 -9.34 -2.74 9.85
CA TYR A 45 -8.49 -3.91 9.60
C TYR A 45 -7.37 -4.06 10.64
N TRP A 46 -6.77 -2.95 11.07
CA TRP A 46 -5.73 -2.94 12.11
C TRP A 46 -6.21 -3.50 13.44
N GLN A 47 -7.39 -3.06 13.90
CA GLN A 47 -8.00 -3.54 15.15
C GLN A 47 -8.33 -5.04 15.16
N ARG A 48 -8.27 -5.70 14.00
CA ARG A 48 -8.59 -7.13 13.82
C ARG A 48 -7.36 -7.96 13.45
N ASP A 49 -6.18 -7.35 13.41
CA ASP A 49 -4.95 -7.99 12.94
C ASP A 49 -5.09 -8.50 11.49
N GLN A 50 -5.74 -7.70 10.63
CA GLN A 50 -6.06 -8.06 9.25
C GLN A 50 -5.46 -7.12 8.20
N LEU A 51 -4.47 -6.29 8.58
CA LEU A 51 -3.79 -5.41 7.62
C LEU A 51 -3.01 -6.20 6.55
N GLY A 52 -2.36 -7.31 6.92
CA GLY A 52 -1.70 -8.21 5.97
C GLY A 52 -2.67 -9.09 5.16
N SER A 53 -3.98 -9.01 5.41
CA SER A 53 -4.95 -9.63 4.51
C SER A 53 -4.92 -8.94 3.14
N GLN A 54 -5.31 -9.65 2.08
CA GLN A 54 -5.37 -9.05 0.74
C GLN A 54 -6.27 -7.80 0.71
N ALA A 55 -7.37 -7.80 1.47
CA ALA A 55 -8.29 -6.67 1.55
C ALA A 55 -7.68 -5.51 2.35
N GLY A 56 -7.03 -5.81 3.48
CA GLY A 56 -6.29 -4.81 4.27
C GLY A 56 -5.19 -4.14 3.45
N LEU A 57 -4.38 -4.94 2.75
CA LEU A 57 -3.33 -4.46 1.86
C LEU A 57 -3.86 -3.59 0.72
N THR A 58 -4.99 -3.97 0.11
CA THR A 58 -5.61 -3.17 -0.95
C THR A 58 -5.85 -1.74 -0.48
N HIS A 59 -6.38 -1.57 0.73
CA HIS A 59 -6.70 -0.27 1.30
C HIS A 59 -5.47 0.48 1.84
N LEU A 60 -4.46 -0.23 2.36
CA LEU A 60 -3.19 0.37 2.75
C LEU A 60 -2.43 0.94 1.55
N ILE A 61 -2.35 0.17 0.45
CA ILE A 61 -1.73 0.62 -0.80
C ILE A 61 -2.48 1.83 -1.35
N GLU A 62 -3.81 1.80 -1.34
CA GLU A 62 -4.63 2.93 -1.79
C GLU A 62 -4.40 4.20 -0.95
N ALA A 63 -4.30 4.06 0.38
CA ALA A 63 -3.99 5.18 1.26
C ALA A 63 -2.58 5.73 1.03
N MET A 64 -1.60 4.85 0.86
CA MET A 64 -0.22 5.23 0.54
C MET A 64 -0.12 5.93 -0.81
N ALA A 65 -0.80 5.44 -1.84
CA ALA A 65 -0.84 6.09 -3.15
C ALA A 65 -1.48 7.49 -3.08
N SER A 66 -2.42 7.71 -2.15
CA SER A 66 -3.04 9.01 -1.94
C SER A 66 -2.18 9.96 -1.11
N ALA A 67 -1.43 9.45 -0.12
CA ALA A 67 -0.72 10.26 0.86
C ALA A 67 0.75 10.51 0.48
N GLU A 68 1.44 9.46 0.03
CA GLU A 68 2.90 9.40 -0.13
C GLU A 68 3.27 8.54 -1.36
N PRO A 69 2.86 8.91 -2.60
CA PRO A 69 3.04 8.07 -3.78
C PRO A 69 4.51 7.76 -4.08
N GLU A 70 5.44 8.71 -3.84
CA GLU A 70 6.88 8.51 -4.01
C GLU A 70 7.45 7.52 -2.99
N ARG A 71 6.92 7.49 -1.75
CA ARG A 71 7.35 6.50 -0.75
C ARG A 71 6.75 5.13 -1.03
N LEU A 72 5.53 5.05 -1.55
CA LEU A 72 4.94 3.79 -2.00
C LEU A 72 5.81 3.12 -3.07
N ALA A 73 6.30 3.92 -4.02
CA ALA A 73 7.25 3.48 -5.04
C ALA A 73 8.50 2.84 -4.43
N GLN A 74 9.13 3.52 -3.48
CA GLN A 74 10.31 3.04 -2.78
C GLN A 74 10.06 1.73 -2.03
N VAL A 75 8.93 1.59 -1.33
CA VAL A 75 8.60 0.35 -0.62
C VAL A 75 8.36 -0.80 -1.59
N LEU A 76 7.73 -0.56 -2.74
CA LEU A 76 7.59 -1.59 -3.76
C LEU A 76 8.95 -2.07 -4.29
N ASP A 77 9.92 -1.17 -4.43
CA ASP A 77 11.30 -1.52 -4.78
C ASP A 77 12.02 -2.28 -3.65
N GLU A 78 11.89 -1.83 -2.40
CA GLU A 78 12.46 -2.49 -1.21
C GLU A 78 12.06 -3.98 -1.15
N PHE A 79 10.79 -4.27 -1.45
CA PHE A 79 10.23 -5.62 -1.45
C PHE A 79 10.40 -6.36 -2.79
N LYS A 80 11.08 -5.77 -3.78
CA LYS A 80 11.26 -6.33 -5.14
C LYS A 80 9.92 -6.67 -5.82
N LEU A 81 8.91 -5.85 -5.55
CA LEU A 81 7.56 -5.98 -6.09
C LEU A 81 7.36 -5.11 -7.35
N HIS A 82 8.34 -4.30 -7.76
CA HIS A 82 8.24 -3.49 -8.98
C HIS A 82 8.07 -4.33 -10.25
N ASP A 83 8.68 -5.52 -10.31
CA ASP A 83 8.52 -6.45 -11.42
C ASP A 83 7.07 -6.98 -11.51
N LEU A 84 6.36 -7.03 -10.37
CA LEU A 84 4.94 -7.37 -10.30
C LEU A 84 4.06 -6.17 -10.69
N ALA A 85 4.52 -4.95 -10.42
CA ALA A 85 3.86 -3.69 -10.77
C ALA A 85 4.05 -3.30 -12.26
N GLY A 86 5.07 -3.82 -12.95
CA GLY A 86 5.27 -3.60 -14.40
C GLY A 86 4.13 -4.14 -15.28
N ALA A 87 3.30 -5.05 -14.74
CA ALA A 87 2.04 -5.48 -15.37
C ALA A 87 0.90 -4.45 -15.24
N PHE A 88 1.17 -3.30 -14.62
CA PHE A 88 0.19 -2.42 -14.02
C PHE A 88 0.58 -0.93 -14.17
N SER A 89 0.36 -0.37 -15.37
CA SER A 89 0.61 1.05 -15.69
C SER A 89 -0.71 1.81 -15.81
N PRO A 90 -0.87 2.96 -15.12
CA PRO A 90 -0.52 4.25 -15.75
C PRO A 90 0.26 5.25 -14.86
N ILE A 91 0.69 4.86 -13.65
CA ILE A 91 1.43 5.77 -12.75
C ILE A 91 2.93 5.83 -13.13
N TRP A 92 3.46 4.76 -13.73
CA TRP A 92 4.91 4.53 -13.84
C TRP A 92 5.55 4.89 -15.19
N ASP A 93 4.77 5.07 -16.26
CA ASP A 93 5.28 5.43 -17.59
C ASP A 93 5.67 6.91 -17.76
N LYS A 94 5.61 7.73 -16.70
CA LYS A 94 5.81 9.19 -16.80
C LYS A 94 7.09 9.75 -16.17
N GLN A 95 8.05 8.91 -15.76
CA GLN A 95 9.25 9.42 -15.08
C GLN A 95 10.60 8.87 -15.54
N PHE A 96 10.70 8.29 -16.73
CA PHE A 96 11.97 8.08 -17.44
C PHE A 96 11.88 8.54 -18.89
#